data_AF-A0A1M5RFQ1-F1
#
_entry.id   AF-A0A1M5RFQ1-F1
#
_cell.length_a   1.000
_cell.length_b   1.000
_cell.length_c   1.000
_cell.angle_alpha   90.00
_cell.angle_beta   90.00
_cell.angle_gamma   90.00
#
_symmetry.space_group_name_H-M   'P 1'
#
loop_
_entity.id
_entity.type
_entity.pdbx_description
1 polymer ?
#
loop_
_entity_poly.entity_id
_entity_poly.type
_entity_poly.pdbx_seq_one_letter_code
_entity_poly.pdbx_strand_id
1 'polypeptide(L)' 'MHKYNINKLLNLKGVIIKNIKHFDDHIEIYISTKVKSHTCPVCGNVTKKNT' A
#
# COMPACT_ATOMS: atom_id res chain seq x y z
N MET A 1 14.64 3.01 -18.82
CA MET A 1 14.65 2.16 -17.60
C MET A 1 13.22 1.73 -17.29
N HIS A 2 12.97 0.42 -17.22
CA HIS A 2 11.64 -0.20 -17.32
C HIS A 2 10.71 0.16 -16.13
N LYS A 3 9.64 0.91 -16.42
CA LYS A 3 8.68 1.47 -15.45
C LYS A 3 7.63 0.47 -14.93
N TYR A 4 7.80 -0.82 -15.20
CA TYR A 4 6.76 -1.82 -14.99
C TYR A 4 7.37 -3.07 -14.37
N ASN A 5 7.27 -3.25 -13.05
CA ASN A 5 7.04 -4.57 -12.42
C ASN A 5 7.15 -4.61 -10.89
N ILE A 6 7.43 -3.53 -10.16
CA ILE A 6 7.49 -3.62 -8.68
C ILE A 6 6.11 -4.00 -8.08
N ASN A 7 5.00 -3.53 -8.65
CA ASN A 7 3.66 -3.94 -8.19
C ASN A 7 3.37 -5.45 -8.38
N LYS A 8 4.08 -6.13 -9.28
CA LYS A 8 3.94 -7.58 -9.47
C LYS A 8 4.79 -8.39 -8.47
N LEU A 9 5.89 -7.82 -7.97
CA LEU A 9 6.77 -8.49 -7.00
C LEU A 9 6.02 -8.92 -5.73
N LEU A 10 5.12 -8.06 -5.25
CA LEU A 10 4.32 -8.33 -4.05
C LEU A 10 2.88 -8.79 -4.36
N ASN A 11 2.51 -8.89 -5.64
CA ASN A 11 1.13 -9.16 -6.09
C ASN A 11 0.06 -8.28 -5.40
N LEU A 12 0.44 -7.05 -5.01
CA LEU A 12 -0.45 -6.13 -4.30
C LEU A 12 -1.27 -5.31 -5.30
N LYS A 13 -2.59 -5.40 -5.20
CA LYS A 13 -3.51 -4.63 -6.04
C LYS A 13 -3.96 -3.36 -5.30
N GLY A 14 -4.03 -2.25 -6.03
CA GLY A 14 -4.54 -0.98 -5.49
C GLY A 14 -3.58 -0.25 -4.54
N VAL A 15 -2.30 -0.62 -4.54
CA VAL A 15 -1.24 0.06 -3.80
C VAL A 15 -0.51 1.07 -4.68
N ILE A 16 -0.02 2.13 -4.05
CA ILE A 16 0.79 3.19 -4.63
C ILE A 16 2.13 3.16 -3.92
N ILE A 17 3.20 2.88 -4.66
CA ILE A 17 4.57 2.94 -4.15
C ILE A 17 4.93 4.40 -3.88
N LYS A 18 5.30 4.71 -2.64
CA LYS A 18 5.75 6.03 -2.20
C LYS A 18 7.25 6.19 -2.27
N ASN A 19 8.00 5.15 -1.89
CA ASN A 19 9.45 5.16 -1.90
C ASN A 19 10.01 3.73 -1.94
N ILE A 20 11.21 3.55 -2.45
CA ILE A 20 11.97 2.30 -2.38
C ILE A 20 13.39 2.64 -1.93
N LYS A 21 13.80 2.10 -0.79
CA LYS A 21 15.18 2.22 -0.31
C LYS A 21 15.86 0.87 -0.45
N HIS A 22 17.07 0.90 -1.00
CA HIS A 22 17.92 -0.26 -1.10
C HIS A 22 18.99 -0.15 -0.02
N PHE A 23 19.09 -1.18 0.80
CA PHE A 23 20.16 -1.37 1.76
C PHE A 23 20.97 -2.59 1.32
N ASP A 24 22.12 -2.79 1.96
CA ASP A 24 23.04 -3.85 1.54
C ASP A 24 22.45 -5.26 1.72
N ASP A 25 21.56 -5.44 2.70
CA ASP A 25 20.95 -6.72 3.09
C ASP A 25 19.45 -6.82 2.80
N HIS A 26 18.77 -5.70 2.55
CA HIS A 26 17.32 -5.69 2.34
C HIS A 26 16.83 -4.50 1.49
N ILE A 27 15.54 -4.56 1.13
CA ILE A 27 14.86 -3.49 0.40
C ILE A 27 13.64 -3.08 1.22
N GLU A 28 13.52 -1.79 1.52
CA GLU A 28 12.31 -1.22 2.12
C GLU A 28 11.42 -0.63 1.02
N ILE A 29 10.19 -1.13 0.92
CA ILE A 29 9.19 -0.64 -0.02
C ILE A 29 8.08 0.06 0.76
N TYR A 30 8.04 1.38 0.67
CA TYR A 30 7.01 2.20 1.31
C TYR A 30 5.80 2.26 0.39
N ILE A 31 4.66 1.74 0.85
CA ILE A 31 3.40 1.73 0.08
C ILE A 31 2.31 2.52 0.77
N SER A 32 1.34 2.96 -0.02
CA SER A 32 0.11 3.60 0.44
C SER A 32 -1.08 3.10 -0.36
N THR A 33 -2.28 3.22 0.18
CA THR A 33 -3.53 2.94 -0.53
C THR A 33 -4.37 4.21 -0.62
N LYS A 34 -5.31 4.24 -1.57
CA LYS A 34 -6.33 5.31 -1.56
C LYS A 34 -7.18 5.16 -0.30
N VAL A 35 -7.46 6.27 0.37
CA VAL A 35 -8.40 6.30 1.50
C VAL A 35 -9.75 5.77 1.03
N LYS A 36 -10.27 4.78 1.75
CA LYS A 36 -11.60 4.21 1.53
C LYS A 36 -12.27 4.03 2.88
N SER A 37 -13.59 4.09 2.89
CA SER A 37 -14.36 3.72 4.07
C SER A 37 -14.25 2.21 4.28
N HIS A 38 -14.05 1.78 5.52
CA HIS A 38 -13.99 0.38 5.90
C HIS A 38 -14.99 0.12 7.02
N THR A 39 -15.81 -0.91 6.85
CA THR A 39 -16.74 -1.37 7.87
C THR A 39 -15.99 -2.29 8.84
N CYS A 40 -16.08 -1.99 10.13
CA CYS A 40 -15.55 -2.86 11.16
C CYS A 40 -16.33 -4.19 11.17
N PRO A 41 -15.67 -5.36 11.03
CA PRO A 41 -16.38 -6.64 11.01
C PRO A 41 -16.97 -7.03 12.37
N VAL A 42 -16.56 -6.38 13.47
CA VAL A 42 -17.04 -6.68 14.83
C VAL A 42 -18.25 -5.84 15.22
N CYS A 43 -18.20 -4.52 15.00
CA CYS A 43 -19.25 -3.60 15.46
C CYS A 43 -20.06 -2.96 14.32
N GLY A 44 -19.73 -3.23 13.06
CA GLY A 44 -20.41 -2.65 11.91
C GLY A 44 -20.15 -1.16 11.69
N ASN A 45 -19.37 -0.49 12.54
CA ASN A 45 -19.09 0.93 12.39
C ASN A 45 -18.24 1.20 11.14
N VAL A 46 -18.60 2.26 10.41
CA VAL A 46 -17.86 2.68 9.21
C VAL A 46 -16.75 3.63 9.63
N THR A 47 -15.51 3.18 9.46
CA THR A 47 -14.33 4.02 9.63
C THR A 47 -13.99 4.68 8.30
N LYS A 48 -13.83 6.01 8.33
CA LYS A 48 -13.25 6.78 7.24
C LYS A 48 -12.19 7.67 7.87
N LYS A 49 -11.10 7.94 7.15
CA LYS A 49 -10.17 8.99 7.57
C LYS A 49 -10.94 10.31 7.54
N ASN A 50 -11.22 10.89 8.71
CA ASN A 50 -11.76 12.23 8.81
C ASN A 50 -10.72 13.17 8.20
N THR A 51 -11.05 13.75 7.05
CA THR A 51 -10.30 14.90 6.50
C THR A 51 -10.36 16.06 7.46
#